data_AF-A0A7S4PUB7-F1
#
_entry.id   AF-A0A7S4PUB7-F1
#
_cell.length_a   1.000
_cell.length_b   1.000
_cell.length_c   1.000
_cell.angle_alpha   90.00
_cell.angle_beta   90.00
_cell.angle_gamma   90.00
#
_symmetry.space_group_name_H-M   'P 1'
#
loop_
_entity.id
_entity.type
_entity.pdbx_description
1 polymer ?
#
loop_
_entity_poly.entity_id
_entity_poly.type
_entity_poly.pdbx_seq_one_letter_code
_entity_poly.pdbx_strand_id
1 'polypeptide(L)'
;RWLLPFDCTGWDAQAAAMLLAVCAGGGCRGLAAARLPGARLRRQGRPLARRNARERRGLWQAPPIYEKELEVAIKAVAEASQVSRHVARTLSESMEEGKLDKWDTSPVTIADFGVQAVVLKHLSESFIDDQICAEESADGLRQAPAVLDLVVDGVRAAEPAADAEQVCAWIDRGLLRDTSQEHRFWALDPVDGTKGFLRRQQYALCLALIV
;
A
#
# COMPACT_ATOMS: atom_id res chain seq x y z
N ARG A 1 11.56 9.07 -10.97
CA ARG A 1 12.86 9.44 -10.35
C ARG A 1 12.54 9.79 -8.92
N TRP A 2 12.41 8.77 -8.05
CA TRP A 2 12.12 8.90 -6.63
C TRP A 2 12.89 7.79 -5.90
N LEU A 3 14.18 8.01 -5.77
CA LEU A 3 14.90 7.58 -4.58
C LEU A 3 15.16 8.88 -3.85
N LEU A 4 14.19 9.36 -3.08
CA LEU A 4 14.57 10.20 -1.95
C LEU A 4 15.37 9.28 -1.02
N PRO A 5 16.53 9.73 -0.51
CA PRO A 5 17.19 8.98 0.54
C PRO A 5 16.24 8.99 1.74
N PHE A 6 15.54 7.89 1.95
CA PHE A 6 14.89 7.59 3.22
C PHE A 6 16.03 7.44 4.24
N ASP A 7 16.32 8.53 4.94
CA ASP A 7 17.30 8.55 6.01
C ASP A 7 16.67 7.93 7.26
N CYS A 8 16.80 6.61 7.39
CA CYS A 8 16.30 5.85 8.53
C CYS A 8 17.17 6.02 9.80
N THR A 9 18.11 6.97 9.85
CA THR A 9 19.08 7.07 10.96
C THR A 9 18.52 7.62 12.28
N GLY A 10 17.22 7.95 12.36
CA GLY A 10 16.58 8.47 13.57
C GLY A 10 15.45 7.62 14.16
N TRP A 11 15.03 6.52 13.52
CA TRP A 11 13.89 5.72 13.99
C TRP A 11 14.42 4.58 14.86
N ASP A 12 14.21 4.70 16.17
CA ASP A 12 14.47 3.62 17.13
C ASP A 12 13.75 2.35 16.66
N ALA A 13 14.45 1.21 16.72
CA ALA A 13 14.14 -0.04 16.02
C ALA A 13 12.91 -0.81 16.55
N GLN A 14 11.80 -0.13 16.83
CA GLN A 14 10.53 -0.70 17.29
C GLN A 14 9.44 -0.77 16.21
N ALA A 15 9.68 -0.23 15.00
CA ALA A 15 8.72 -0.28 13.90
C ALA A 15 8.48 -1.72 13.43
N ALA A 16 7.33 -2.30 13.78
CA ALA A 16 6.86 -3.55 13.22
C ALA A 16 6.22 -3.27 11.85
N ALA A 17 7.03 -3.07 10.82
CA ALA A 17 6.51 -2.91 9.46
C ALA A 17 5.99 -4.25 8.93
N MET A 18 4.68 -4.34 8.73
CA MET A 18 4.06 -5.46 8.02
C MET A 18 3.95 -5.10 6.54
N LEU A 19 4.95 -5.45 5.74
CA LEU A 19 4.93 -5.17 4.30
C LEU A 19 4.17 -6.28 3.57
N LEU A 20 3.04 -5.94 2.98
CA LEU A 20 2.35 -6.80 2.04
C LEU A 20 2.66 -6.33 0.62
N ALA A 21 3.25 -7.20 -0.18
CA ALA A 21 3.54 -6.95 -1.60
C ALA A 21 2.84 -8.02 -2.45
N VAL A 22 1.98 -7.58 -3.37
CA VAL A 22 1.40 -8.48 -4.39
C VAL A 22 2.02 -8.16 -5.74
N CYS A 23 2.87 -9.07 -6.22
CA CYS A 23 3.45 -8.99 -7.55
C CYS A 23 2.45 -9.48 -8.60
N ALA A 24 1.98 -8.61 -9.48
CA ALA A 24 0.91 -8.94 -10.43
C ALA A 24 1.34 -8.79 -11.91
N GLY A 25 2.40 -9.48 -12.35
CA GLY A 25 2.83 -9.44 -13.76
C GLY A 25 3.23 -10.80 -14.34
N GLY A 26 2.68 -11.17 -15.51
CA GLY A 26 3.15 -12.26 -16.35
C GLY A 26 3.41 -13.61 -15.67
N GLY A 27 2.38 -14.22 -15.07
CA GLY A 27 2.44 -15.61 -14.59
C GLY A 27 2.71 -15.84 -13.09
N CYS A 28 2.52 -14.84 -12.22
CA CYS A 28 2.83 -15.00 -10.79
C CYS A 28 1.81 -15.79 -9.97
N ARG A 29 2.37 -16.71 -9.17
CA ARG A 29 1.76 -17.55 -8.14
C ARG A 29 1.97 -16.86 -6.78
N GLY A 30 0.87 -16.49 -6.10
CA GLY A 30 0.83 -16.28 -4.64
C GLY A 30 0.99 -14.83 -4.12
N LEU A 31 0.20 -14.52 -3.08
CA LEU A 31 0.41 -13.38 -2.17
C LEU A 31 1.61 -13.67 -1.26
N ALA A 32 2.52 -12.71 -1.09
CA ALA A 32 3.62 -12.81 -0.12
C ALA A 32 3.42 -11.78 0.98
N ALA A 33 3.07 -12.25 2.19
CA ALA A 33 3.13 -11.45 3.41
C ALA A 33 4.51 -11.66 4.06
N ALA A 34 5.32 -10.61 4.16
CA ALA A 34 6.60 -10.68 4.85
C ALA A 34 6.45 -10.06 6.25
N ARG A 35 6.51 -10.90 7.29
CA ARG A 35 6.72 -10.43 8.67
C ARG A 35 8.22 -10.20 8.83
N LEU A 36 8.66 -8.96 9.01
CA LEU A 36 10.07 -8.68 9.26
C LEU A 36 10.54 -9.46 10.50
N PRO A 37 11.55 -10.35 10.39
CA PRO A 37 12.09 -11.02 11.56
C PRO A 37 12.79 -9.99 12.44
N GLY A 38 12.41 -9.92 13.72
CA GLY A 38 13.10 -9.09 14.71
C GLY A 38 14.61 -9.26 14.61
N ALA A 39 15.30 -8.14 14.39
CA ALA A 39 16.72 -8.11 14.09
C ALA A 39 17.54 -8.86 15.17
N ARG A 40 18.10 -10.01 14.81
CA ARG A 40 19.16 -10.66 15.60
C ARG A 40 20.45 -9.86 15.41
N LEU A 41 20.65 -8.85 16.24
CA LEU A 41 21.92 -8.13 16.36
C LEU A 41 23.03 -9.13 16.73
N ARG A 42 23.90 -9.42 15.77
CA ARG A 42 25.15 -10.16 15.97
C ARG A 42 26.05 -9.30 16.87
N ARG A 43 26.23 -9.68 18.13
CA ARG A 43 27.23 -9.05 19.02
C ARG A 43 28.64 -9.37 18.52
N GLN A 44 29.29 -8.41 17.86
CA GLN A 44 30.75 -8.30 17.93
C GLN A 44 31.07 -7.24 18.99
N GLY A 45 31.69 -7.65 20.10
CA GLY A 45 32.20 -6.71 21.12
C GLY A 45 32.15 -7.22 22.56
N ARG A 46 33.36 -7.57 23.05
CA ARG A 46 33.92 -7.64 24.42
C ARG A 46 33.04 -8.06 25.63
N PRO A 47 33.60 -8.86 26.56
CA PRO A 47 32.86 -9.36 27.72
C PRO A 47 32.58 -8.23 28.72
N LEU A 48 31.31 -7.82 28.81
CA LEU A 48 30.81 -7.04 29.93
C LEU A 48 30.58 -7.96 31.13
N ALA A 49 31.01 -7.50 32.30
CA ALA A 49 30.96 -8.19 33.59
C ALA A 49 29.62 -8.89 33.84
N ARG A 50 29.70 -10.09 34.44
CA ARG A 50 28.56 -10.91 34.86
C ARG A 50 27.64 -10.13 35.81
N ARG A 51 26.61 -9.47 35.29
CA ARG A 51 25.44 -9.07 36.08
C ARG A 51 24.43 -10.21 36.10
N ASN A 52 23.85 -10.42 37.27
CA ASN A 52 23.02 -11.58 37.64
C ASN A 52 21.88 -11.84 36.65
N ALA A 53 21.73 -13.12 36.25
CA ALA A 53 20.70 -13.59 35.32
C ALA A 53 19.26 -13.45 35.84
N ARG A 54 19.04 -13.01 37.09
CA ARG A 54 17.72 -12.85 37.71
C ARG A 54 17.00 -11.55 37.33
N GLU A 55 17.69 -10.52 36.84
CA GLU A 55 17.07 -9.21 36.52
C GLU A 55 16.48 -9.14 35.09
N ARG A 56 16.69 -10.17 34.25
CA ARG A 56 16.18 -10.23 32.87
C ARG A 56 14.76 -10.80 32.71
N ARG A 57 14.02 -10.97 33.81
CA ARG A 57 12.61 -11.44 33.79
C ARG A 57 11.59 -10.30 33.77
N GLY A 58 12.01 -9.07 33.49
CA GLY A 58 11.09 -7.96 33.20
C GLY A 58 11.18 -7.57 31.72
N LEU A 59 10.04 -7.59 31.04
CA LEU A 59 9.76 -6.80 29.82
C LEU A 59 10.35 -7.30 28.49
N TRP A 60 10.26 -8.59 28.18
CA TRP A 60 9.96 -8.97 26.78
C TRP A 60 8.46 -9.21 26.72
N GLN A 61 7.69 -8.13 26.52
CA GLN A 61 6.32 -8.33 26.03
C GLN A 61 6.45 -8.91 24.62
N ALA A 62 5.74 -9.99 24.34
CA ALA A 62 5.63 -10.46 22.96
C ALA A 62 5.13 -9.28 22.12
N PRO A 63 5.70 -9.01 20.93
CA PRO A 63 5.23 -7.91 20.11
C PRO A 63 3.72 -8.07 19.86
N PRO A 64 2.97 -6.96 19.77
CA PRO A 64 1.55 -7.01 19.49
C PRO A 64 1.29 -7.91 18.28
N ILE A 65 0.29 -8.77 18.41
CA ILE A 65 -0.10 -9.69 17.35
C ILE A 65 -1.05 -8.94 16.43
N TYR A 66 -0.53 -8.47 15.29
CA TYR A 66 -1.28 -7.74 14.26
C TYR A 66 -2.08 -8.68 13.33
N GLU A 67 -2.78 -9.66 13.90
CA GLU A 67 -3.50 -10.69 13.13
C GLU A 67 -4.67 -10.10 12.32
N LYS A 68 -5.46 -9.23 12.94
CA LYS A 68 -6.59 -8.56 12.27
C LYS A 68 -6.09 -7.66 11.15
N GLU A 69 -5.03 -6.90 11.40
CA GLU A 69 -4.39 -6.01 10.44
C GLU A 69 -3.83 -6.80 9.25
N LEU A 70 -3.19 -7.93 9.51
CA LEU A 70 -2.71 -8.83 8.47
C LEU A 70 -3.84 -9.37 7.60
N GLU A 71 -4.92 -9.84 8.22
CA GLU A 71 -6.08 -10.36 7.51
C GLU A 71 -6.72 -9.29 6.61
N VAL A 72 -6.96 -8.10 7.16
CA VAL A 72 -7.54 -6.97 6.41
C VAL A 72 -6.61 -6.52 5.28
N ALA A 73 -5.30 -6.40 5.54
CA ALA A 73 -4.33 -6.01 4.53
C ALA A 73 -4.24 -7.02 3.39
N ILE A 74 -4.22 -8.33 3.69
CA ILE A 74 -4.23 -9.40 2.68
C ILE A 74 -5.47 -9.28 1.80
N LYS A 75 -6.65 -9.12 2.41
CA LYS A 75 -7.91 -9.00 1.69
C LYS A 75 -7.91 -7.75 0.79
N ALA A 76 -7.57 -6.60 1.36
CA ALA A 76 -7.54 -5.32 0.67
C ALA A 76 -6.65 -5.36 -0.56
N VAL A 77 -5.41 -5.85 -0.42
CA VAL A 77 -4.46 -5.90 -1.54
C VAL A 77 -4.83 -7.00 -2.54
N ALA A 78 -5.38 -8.13 -2.10
CA ALA A 78 -5.86 -9.17 -3.01
C ALA A 78 -6.99 -8.65 -3.92
N GLU A 79 -7.94 -7.90 -3.37
CA GLU A 79 -9.03 -7.27 -4.12
C GLU A 79 -8.52 -6.12 -5.00
N ALA A 80 -7.66 -5.24 -4.48
CA ALA A 80 -7.05 -4.17 -5.28
C ALA A 80 -6.19 -4.71 -6.45
N SER A 81 -5.59 -5.90 -6.33
CA SER A 81 -4.89 -6.55 -7.45
C SER A 81 -5.80 -6.89 -8.62
N GLN A 82 -7.11 -7.01 -8.40
CA GLN A 82 -8.08 -7.24 -9.48
C GLN A 82 -8.24 -5.96 -10.31
N VAL A 83 -8.27 -4.80 -9.65
CA VAL A 83 -8.30 -3.47 -10.27
C VAL A 83 -7.06 -3.25 -11.13
N SER A 84 -5.86 -3.39 -10.56
CA SER A 84 -4.61 -3.15 -11.31
C SER A 84 -4.47 -4.07 -12.52
N ARG A 85 -4.85 -5.36 -12.38
CA ARG A 85 -4.85 -6.33 -13.50
C ARG A 85 -5.91 -6.03 -14.54
N HIS A 86 -7.08 -5.53 -14.14
CA HIS A 86 -8.13 -5.12 -15.06
C HIS A 86 -7.64 -3.94 -15.90
N VAL A 87 -7.19 -2.87 -15.25
CA VAL A 87 -6.67 -1.65 -15.90
C VAL A 87 -5.51 -1.94 -16.84
N ALA A 88 -4.54 -2.76 -16.40
CA ALA A 88 -3.40 -3.17 -17.23
C ALA A 88 -3.82 -3.90 -18.51
N ARG A 89 -4.93 -4.65 -18.46
CA ARG A 89 -5.48 -5.36 -19.62
C ARG A 89 -6.21 -4.38 -20.54
N THR A 90 -7.25 -3.73 -20.05
CA THR A 90 -8.23 -2.99 -20.85
C THR A 90 -7.68 -1.67 -21.42
N LEU A 91 -6.89 -0.94 -20.65
CA LEU A 91 -6.39 0.37 -21.09
C LEU A 91 -5.13 0.28 -21.92
N SER A 92 -4.27 -0.70 -21.67
CA SER A 92 -3.11 -0.92 -22.54
C SER A 92 -3.56 -1.34 -23.95
N GLU A 93 -4.60 -2.17 -24.07
CA GLU A 93 -5.24 -2.51 -25.35
C GLU A 93 -5.79 -1.26 -26.04
N SER A 94 -6.51 -0.41 -25.31
CA SER A 94 -7.05 0.84 -25.84
C SER A 94 -5.96 1.84 -26.28
N MET A 95 -4.81 1.88 -25.59
CA MET A 95 -3.65 2.69 -25.99
C MET A 95 -2.93 2.13 -27.22
N GLU A 96 -2.77 0.81 -27.33
CA GLU A 96 -2.20 0.14 -28.50
C GLU A 96 -3.09 0.34 -29.75
N GLU A 97 -4.40 0.40 -29.56
CA GLU A 97 -5.40 0.72 -30.59
C GLU A 97 -5.49 2.22 -30.92
N GLY A 98 -4.73 3.08 -30.24
CA GLY A 98 -4.72 4.53 -30.48
C GLY A 98 -5.98 5.27 -30.02
N LYS A 99 -6.77 4.68 -29.12
CA LYS A 99 -8.06 5.24 -28.63
C LYS A 99 -7.91 6.17 -27.41
N LEU A 100 -6.73 6.22 -26.79
CA LEU A 100 -6.45 7.06 -25.61
C LEU A 100 -5.26 7.99 -25.89
N ASP A 101 -5.46 9.30 -25.70
CA ASP A 101 -4.40 10.29 -25.85
C ASP A 101 -3.40 10.26 -24.69
N LYS A 102 -2.12 10.43 -25.05
CA LYS A 102 -0.96 9.98 -24.28
C LYS A 102 -0.54 10.87 -23.10
N TRP A 103 -1.14 12.05 -22.93
CA TRP A 103 -0.50 13.11 -22.15
C TRP A 103 -1.07 13.36 -20.75
N ASP A 104 -2.36 13.10 -20.51
CA ASP A 104 -2.98 13.39 -19.19
C ASP A 104 -3.66 12.18 -18.52
N THR A 105 -3.68 11.00 -19.16
CA THR A 105 -4.42 9.82 -18.67
C THR A 105 -3.65 8.52 -18.81
N SER A 106 -2.51 8.40 -18.12
CA SER A 106 -1.75 7.16 -18.14
C SER A 106 -2.53 6.01 -17.47
N PRO A 107 -2.49 4.78 -17.99
CA PRO A 107 -3.05 3.61 -17.32
C PRO A 107 -2.51 3.41 -15.91
N VAL A 108 -1.30 3.90 -15.65
CA VAL A 108 -0.73 3.84 -14.29
C VAL A 108 -1.54 4.72 -13.34
N THR A 109 -1.84 5.96 -13.72
CA THR A 109 -2.62 6.90 -12.92
C THR A 109 -4.02 6.35 -12.60
N ILE A 110 -4.65 5.68 -13.57
CA ILE A 110 -5.96 5.05 -13.36
C ILE A 110 -5.85 3.87 -12.38
N ALA A 111 -4.77 3.07 -12.50
CA ALA A 111 -4.50 2.00 -11.55
C ALA A 111 -4.18 2.52 -10.15
N ASP A 112 -3.42 3.61 -10.04
CA ASP A 112 -3.04 4.23 -8.77
C ASP A 112 -4.29 4.67 -7.99
N PHE A 113 -5.18 5.44 -8.63
CA PHE A 113 -6.45 5.85 -8.03
C PHE A 113 -7.33 4.66 -7.66
N GLY A 114 -7.46 3.67 -8.56
CA GLY A 114 -8.35 2.53 -8.32
C GLY A 114 -7.86 1.60 -7.22
N VAL A 115 -6.56 1.32 -7.16
CA VAL A 115 -5.94 0.55 -6.08
C VAL A 115 -6.08 1.28 -4.75
N GLN A 116 -5.78 2.58 -4.73
CA GLN A 116 -5.92 3.40 -3.54
C GLN A 116 -7.36 3.39 -3.01
N ALA A 117 -8.36 3.57 -3.89
CA ALA A 117 -9.77 3.54 -3.50
C ALA A 117 -10.15 2.23 -2.79
N VAL A 118 -9.81 1.07 -3.38
CA VAL A 118 -10.15 -0.24 -2.79
C VAL A 118 -9.41 -0.46 -1.47
N VAL A 119 -8.11 -0.17 -1.40
CA VAL A 119 -7.35 -0.37 -0.15
C VAL A 119 -7.90 0.51 0.97
N LEU A 120 -8.12 1.81 0.69
CA LEU A 120 -8.60 2.76 1.70
C LEU A 120 -10.04 2.47 2.13
N LYS A 121 -10.89 1.89 1.27
CA LYS A 121 -12.20 1.37 1.66
C LYS A 121 -12.05 0.34 2.79
N HIS A 122 -11.29 -0.72 2.57
CA HIS A 122 -11.11 -1.81 3.57
C HIS A 122 -10.51 -1.31 4.87
N LEU A 123 -9.51 -0.42 4.79
CA LEU A 123 -8.90 0.17 5.97
C LEU A 123 -9.88 1.05 6.73
N SER A 124 -10.67 1.88 6.03
CA SER A 124 -11.64 2.78 6.66
C SER A 124 -12.80 2.05 7.33
N GLU A 125 -13.20 0.90 6.80
CA GLU A 125 -14.23 0.04 7.39
C GLU A 125 -13.72 -0.72 8.63
N SER A 126 -12.42 -1.06 8.67
CA SER A 126 -11.84 -1.93 9.69
C SER A 126 -11.13 -1.18 10.83
N PHE A 127 -10.61 0.01 10.52
CA PHE A 127 -9.71 0.82 11.36
C PHE A 127 -10.05 2.32 11.19
N ILE A 128 -11.25 2.73 11.62
CA ILE A 128 -11.76 4.08 11.41
C ILE A 128 -10.88 5.21 11.98
N ASP A 129 -10.15 4.90 13.06
CA ASP A 129 -9.28 5.82 13.79
C ASP A 129 -7.83 5.82 13.29
N ASP A 130 -7.44 4.83 12.47
CA ASP A 130 -6.07 4.77 11.95
C ASP A 130 -5.87 5.84 10.87
N GLN A 131 -4.73 6.52 10.93
CA GLN A 131 -4.35 7.42 9.85
C GLN A 131 -3.83 6.63 8.64
N ILE A 132 -4.01 7.18 7.44
CA ILE A 132 -3.54 6.59 6.20
C ILE A 132 -2.74 7.66 5.45
N CYS A 133 -1.55 7.28 5.00
CA CYS A 133 -0.66 8.06 4.16
C CYS A 133 -0.66 7.43 2.77
N ALA A 134 -1.39 8.02 1.84
CA ALA A 134 -1.44 7.61 0.44
C ALA A 134 -1.14 8.80 -0.48
N GLU A 135 -0.66 8.53 -1.69
CA GLU A 135 -0.13 9.55 -2.61
C GLU A 135 -1.23 10.43 -3.22
N GLU A 136 -2.39 9.83 -3.54
CA GLU A 136 -3.38 10.48 -4.38
C GLU A 136 -4.48 11.22 -3.58
N SER A 137 -5.05 12.26 -4.19
CA SER A 137 -6.26 12.94 -3.71
C SER A 137 -7.31 13.02 -4.82
N ALA A 138 -8.60 13.01 -4.48
CA ALA A 138 -9.65 13.01 -5.49
C ALA A 138 -9.93 14.41 -6.08
N ASP A 139 -9.26 15.47 -5.63
CA ASP A 139 -9.51 16.86 -6.05
C ASP A 139 -9.30 17.07 -7.55
N GLY A 140 -8.20 16.52 -8.10
CA GLY A 140 -7.96 16.53 -9.54
C GLY A 140 -8.90 15.60 -10.30
N LEU A 141 -9.20 14.44 -9.71
CA LEU A 141 -10.05 13.42 -10.34
C LEU A 141 -11.49 13.90 -10.53
N ARG A 142 -12.04 14.66 -9.58
CA ARG A 142 -13.38 15.29 -9.68
C ARG A 142 -13.49 16.29 -10.83
N GLN A 143 -12.36 16.88 -11.24
CA GLN A 143 -12.30 17.84 -12.36
C GLN A 143 -12.09 17.14 -13.71
N ALA A 144 -11.91 15.82 -13.72
CA ALA A 144 -11.64 15.02 -14.90
C ALA A 144 -12.63 13.85 -15.04
N PRO A 145 -13.92 14.10 -15.39
CA PRO A 145 -14.97 13.08 -15.41
C PRO A 145 -14.63 11.85 -16.26
N ALA A 146 -14.00 12.04 -17.42
CA ALA A 146 -13.59 10.92 -18.27
C ALA A 146 -12.55 10.00 -17.59
N VAL A 147 -11.67 10.56 -16.77
CA VAL A 147 -10.67 9.80 -16.00
C VAL A 147 -11.35 9.10 -14.83
N LEU A 148 -12.24 9.81 -14.13
CA LEU A 148 -13.03 9.26 -13.04
C LEU A 148 -13.87 8.06 -13.50
N ASP A 149 -14.50 8.14 -14.67
CA ASP A 149 -15.25 7.02 -15.25
C ASP A 149 -14.36 5.78 -15.46
N LEU A 150 -13.14 5.97 -15.97
CA LEU A 150 -12.17 4.87 -16.14
C LEU A 150 -11.70 4.30 -14.80
N VAL A 151 -11.51 5.15 -13.79
CA VAL A 151 -11.16 4.71 -12.43
C VAL A 151 -12.31 3.90 -11.83
N VAL A 152 -13.55 4.38 -11.94
CA VAL A 152 -14.75 3.67 -11.44
C VAL A 152 -14.90 2.32 -12.14
N ASP A 153 -14.71 2.26 -13.46
CA ASP A 153 -14.75 1.00 -14.21
C ASP A 153 -13.68 0.01 -13.74
N GLY A 154 -12.46 0.51 -13.50
CA GLY A 154 -11.38 -0.28 -12.89
C GLY A 154 -11.74 -0.80 -11.49
N VAL A 155 -12.27 0.06 -10.62
CA VAL A 155 -12.69 -0.28 -9.25
C VAL A 155 -13.79 -1.35 -9.24
N ARG A 156 -14.70 -1.32 -10.21
CA ARG A 156 -15.78 -2.32 -10.35
C ARG A 156 -15.31 -3.74 -10.59
N ALA A 157 -14.04 -3.93 -10.96
CA ALA A 157 -13.44 -5.26 -10.99
C ALA A 157 -13.38 -5.92 -9.60
N ALA A 158 -13.32 -5.13 -8.53
CA ALA A 158 -13.35 -5.60 -7.13
C ALA A 158 -14.65 -5.22 -6.41
N GLU A 159 -15.23 -4.05 -6.73
CA GLU A 159 -16.42 -3.49 -6.08
C GLU A 159 -17.51 -3.18 -7.12
N PRO A 160 -18.31 -4.18 -7.56
CA PRO A 160 -19.21 -4.03 -8.71
C PRO A 160 -20.26 -2.92 -8.58
N ALA A 161 -20.63 -2.57 -7.36
CA ALA A 161 -21.63 -1.54 -7.06
C ALA A 161 -21.02 -0.13 -6.87
N ALA A 162 -19.70 0.03 -7.01
CA ALA A 162 -19.05 1.31 -6.79
C ALA A 162 -19.55 2.39 -7.77
N ASP A 163 -19.79 3.56 -7.21
CA ASP A 163 -20.06 4.79 -7.94
C ASP A 163 -18.93 5.83 -7.77
N ALA A 164 -19.01 6.91 -8.55
CA ALA A 164 -17.99 7.95 -8.58
C ALA A 164 -17.84 8.68 -7.23
N GLU A 165 -18.94 8.88 -6.50
CA GLU A 165 -18.92 9.58 -5.21
C GLU A 165 -18.20 8.74 -4.16
N GLN A 166 -18.53 7.45 -4.09
CA GLN A 166 -17.88 6.47 -3.21
C GLN A 166 -16.39 6.36 -3.50
N VAL A 167 -16.01 6.22 -4.77
CA VAL A 167 -14.60 6.12 -5.18
C VAL A 167 -13.81 7.35 -4.73
N CYS A 168 -14.30 8.55 -5.02
CA CYS A 168 -13.64 9.77 -4.57
C CYS A 168 -13.58 9.87 -3.04
N ALA A 169 -14.66 9.49 -2.34
CA ALA A 169 -14.69 9.51 -0.88
C ALA A 169 -13.68 8.55 -0.26
N TRP A 170 -13.47 7.36 -0.85
CA TRP A 170 -12.45 6.41 -0.39
C TRP A 170 -11.04 6.95 -0.61
N ILE A 171 -10.75 7.53 -1.78
CA ILE A 171 -9.44 8.12 -2.10
C ILE A 171 -9.06 9.19 -1.07
N ASP A 172 -9.99 10.07 -0.70
CA ASP A 172 -9.73 11.18 0.23
C ASP A 172 -9.49 10.75 1.69
N ARG A 173 -9.66 9.46 2.02
CA ARG A 173 -9.27 8.94 3.34
C ARG A 173 -7.76 8.83 3.51
N GLY A 174 -6.98 8.89 2.43
CA GLY A 174 -5.52 8.77 2.40
C GLY A 174 -4.74 10.02 2.77
N LEU A 175 -5.42 11.11 3.12
CA LEU A 175 -4.80 12.37 3.48
C LEU A 175 -4.33 12.33 4.94
N LEU A 176 -3.05 12.00 5.15
CA LEU A 176 -2.40 12.08 6.46
C LEU A 176 -2.46 13.53 6.97
N ARG A 177 -3.21 13.78 8.05
CA ARG A 177 -3.51 15.15 8.52
C ARG A 177 -2.52 15.65 9.57
N ASP A 178 -1.85 14.74 10.26
CA ASP A 178 -0.94 15.08 11.36
C ASP A 178 0.28 14.16 11.38
N THR A 179 1.45 14.74 11.11
CA THR A 179 2.76 14.05 11.18
C THR A 179 3.47 14.30 12.51
N SER A 180 2.85 15.02 13.46
CA SER A 180 3.51 15.58 14.63
C SER A 180 3.52 14.67 15.87
N GLN A 181 2.95 13.45 15.77
CA GLN A 181 2.91 12.49 16.88
C GLN A 181 3.27 11.07 16.45
N GLU A 182 3.86 10.32 17.39
CA GLU A 182 4.06 8.88 17.35
C GLU A 182 2.71 8.17 17.29
N HIS A 183 2.15 8.06 16.09
CA HIS A 183 0.87 7.42 15.86
C HIS A 183 1.03 6.24 14.93
N ARG A 184 0.21 5.23 15.19
CA ARG A 184 -0.01 4.12 14.29
C ARG A 184 -0.64 4.62 12.98
N PHE A 185 -0.04 4.30 11.84
CA PHE A 185 -0.57 4.68 10.54
C PHE A 185 -0.28 3.66 9.44
N TRP A 186 -1.09 3.68 8.39
CA TRP A 186 -0.90 2.89 7.19
C TRP A 186 -0.20 3.70 6.11
N ALA A 187 0.77 3.11 5.42
CA ALA A 187 1.41 3.69 4.25
C ALA A 187 1.09 2.83 3.03
N LEU A 188 0.64 3.48 1.95
CA LEU A 188 0.29 2.83 0.69
C LEU A 188 1.08 3.43 -0.46
N ASP A 189 1.77 2.57 -1.22
CA ASP A 189 2.22 2.84 -2.58
C ASP A 189 1.34 1.98 -3.52
N PRO A 190 0.38 2.60 -4.24
CA PRO A 190 -0.60 1.87 -5.02
C PRO A 190 0.01 1.02 -6.12
N VAL A 191 1.03 1.52 -6.83
CA VAL A 191 1.73 0.79 -7.90
C VAL A 191 3.24 1.09 -7.87
N ASP A 192 3.98 0.26 -7.13
CA ASP A 192 5.43 0.27 -7.21
C ASP A 192 5.91 -0.45 -8.49
N GLY A 193 6.85 0.16 -9.19
CA GLY A 193 7.34 -0.36 -10.47
C GLY A 193 6.46 0.02 -11.66
N THR A 194 6.00 1.26 -11.73
CA THR A 194 5.18 1.85 -12.82
C THR A 194 5.66 1.50 -14.25
N LYS A 195 6.98 1.47 -14.51
CA LYS A 195 7.53 1.03 -15.80
C LYS A 195 7.25 -0.44 -16.11
N GLY A 196 7.31 -1.28 -15.09
CA GLY A 196 6.96 -2.69 -15.18
C GLY A 196 5.47 -2.88 -15.43
N PHE A 197 4.62 -2.13 -14.72
CA PHE A 197 3.18 -2.10 -14.97
C PHE A 197 2.84 -1.77 -16.44
N LEU A 198 3.37 -0.66 -16.96
CA LEU A 198 3.16 -0.23 -18.35
C LEU A 198 3.70 -1.23 -19.40
N ARG A 199 4.70 -2.04 -19.03
CA ARG A 199 5.27 -3.08 -19.90
C ARG A 199 4.61 -4.45 -19.70
N ARG A 200 3.58 -4.54 -18.85
CA ARG A 200 2.95 -5.81 -18.45
C ARG A 200 3.95 -6.81 -17.84
N GLN A 201 4.97 -6.27 -17.17
CA GLN A 201 6.00 -6.98 -16.44
C GLN A 201 5.70 -6.90 -14.93
N GLN A 202 6.71 -7.05 -14.09
CA GLN A 202 6.57 -7.06 -12.64
C GLN A 202 6.29 -5.64 -12.11
N TYR A 203 5.29 -5.54 -11.25
CA TYR A 203 4.96 -4.40 -10.39
C TYR A 203 4.37 -4.95 -9.09
N ALA A 204 4.30 -4.13 -8.04
CA ALA A 204 3.73 -4.51 -6.76
C ALA A 204 2.72 -3.49 -6.25
N LEU A 205 1.72 -3.95 -5.50
CA LEU A 205 0.93 -3.10 -4.63
C LEU A 205 1.53 -3.21 -3.23
N CYS A 206 1.89 -2.08 -2.61
CA CYS A 206 2.68 -2.07 -1.38
C CYS A 206 1.89 -1.42 -0.24
N LEU A 207 1.50 -2.22 0.75
CA LEU A 207 0.81 -1.75 1.95
C LEU A 207 1.62 -2.08 3.20
N ALA A 208 1.78 -1.09 4.07
CA ALA A 208 2.45 -1.25 5.35
C ALA A 208 1.67 -0.61 6.50
N LEU A 209 1.74 -1.24 7.67
CA LEU A 209 1.38 -0.64 8.95
C LEU A 209 2.64 -0.22 9.69
N ILE A 210 2.65 0.99 10.24
CA ILE A 210 3.73 1.57 11.04
C ILE A 210 3.17 1.88 12.43
N VAL A 211 3.92 1.51 13.47
CA VAL A 211 3.53 1.47 14.90
C VAL A 211 4.70 1.83 15.79
#